data_AF-A0A950IXI5-F1
#
_entry.id   AF-A0A950IXI5-F1
#
_cell.length_a   1.000
_cell.length_b   1.000
_cell.length_c   1.000
_cell.angle_alpha   90.00
_cell.angle_beta   90.00
_cell.angle_gamma   90.00
#
_symmetry.space_group_name_H-M   'P 1'
#
loop_
_entity.id
_entity.type
_entity.pdbx_description
1 polymer ?
#
loop_
_entity_poly.entity_id
_entity_poly.type
_entity_poly.pdbx_seq_one_letter_code
_entity_poly.pdbx_strand_id
1 'polypeptide(L)'
;MQTTCIIGGGPAGVMLGLLLARAGLPVTVLEKHKDFFRDFRGDTIHPSTSELMYELGLLDRLLEIRHTKIDHIAAMVGGERFEIGDFTHLPTHAKFIALMPQWDLLNFLSEEAARYPSFALRLAWEATGLIEENGVIQGVRANTPEGPRELRADVTVGCDGRHAVSREAAHLPL
;
A
#
# COMPACT_ATOMS: atom_id res chain seq x y z
N MET A 1 -0.33 10.81 -22.86
CA MET A 1 0.28 9.93 -21.84
C MET A 1 -0.85 9.48 -20.96
N GLN A 2 -1.03 8.17 -20.76
CA GLN A 2 -2.14 7.67 -19.95
C GLN A 2 -1.87 7.97 -18.47
N THR A 3 -2.77 8.67 -17.79
CA THR A 3 -2.62 9.01 -16.37
C THR A 3 -3.42 8.04 -15.51
N THR A 4 -2.77 7.43 -14.50
CA THR A 4 -3.44 6.55 -13.52
C THR A 4 -3.67 7.30 -12.21
N CYS A 5 -4.89 7.22 -11.68
CA CYS A 5 -5.23 7.68 -10.33
C CYS A 5 -5.48 6.48 -9.42
N ILE A 6 -4.83 6.44 -8.26
CA ILE A 6 -5.03 5.42 -7.23
C ILE A 6 -5.67 6.09 -6.02
N ILE A 7 -6.83 5.57 -5.61
CA ILE A 7 -7.54 6.06 -4.42
C ILE A 7 -7.08 5.24 -3.21
N GLY A 8 -6.34 5.85 -2.28
CA GLY A 8 -5.88 5.25 -1.03
C GLY A 8 -4.36 5.04 -0.98
N GLY A 9 -3.70 5.60 0.05
CA GLY A 9 -2.26 5.45 0.31
C GLY A 9 -1.92 4.34 1.30
N GLY A 10 -2.72 3.27 1.35
CA GLY A 10 -2.37 2.07 2.11
C GLY A 10 -1.34 1.19 1.39
N PRO A 11 -1.02 -0.01 1.93
CA PRO A 11 -0.01 -0.89 1.36
C PRO A 11 -0.28 -1.25 -0.10
N ALA A 12 -1.54 -1.55 -0.44
CA ALA A 12 -1.93 -1.85 -1.82
C ALA A 12 -1.71 -0.66 -2.77
N GLY A 13 -2.13 0.54 -2.37
CA GLY A 13 -2.06 1.72 -3.22
C GLY A 13 -0.64 2.24 -3.43
N VAL A 14 0.17 2.30 -2.36
CA VAL A 14 1.56 2.74 -2.46
C VAL A 14 2.41 1.72 -3.21
N MET A 15 2.21 0.41 -2.97
CA MET A 15 2.89 -0.64 -3.74
C MET A 15 2.53 -0.56 -5.23
N LEU A 16 1.24 -0.46 -5.58
CA LEU A 16 0.83 -0.32 -6.97
C LEU A 16 1.41 0.95 -7.61
N GLY A 17 1.39 2.07 -6.89
CA GLY A 17 2.01 3.32 -7.32
C GLY A 17 3.50 3.17 -7.62
N LEU A 18 4.25 2.49 -6.74
CA LEU A 18 5.66 2.16 -6.95
C LEU A 18 5.86 1.32 -8.22
N LEU A 19 5.08 0.26 -8.41
CA LEU A 19 5.20 -0.65 -9.55
C LEU A 19 4.91 0.07 -10.88
N LEU A 20 3.84 0.87 -10.94
CA LEU A 20 3.49 1.64 -12.14
C LEU A 20 4.53 2.71 -12.45
N ALA A 21 4.99 3.43 -11.42
CA ALA A 21 6.02 4.45 -11.61
C ALA A 21 7.35 3.84 -12.10
N ARG A 22 7.73 2.68 -11.55
CA ARG A 22 8.89 1.90 -11.99
C ARG A 22 8.78 1.42 -13.45
N ALA A 23 7.56 1.15 -13.92
CA ALA A 23 7.28 0.85 -15.32
C ALA A 23 7.25 2.11 -16.23
N GLY A 24 7.48 3.30 -15.68
CA GLY A 24 7.47 4.56 -16.41
C GLY A 24 6.07 5.15 -16.64
N LEU A 25 5.03 4.61 -15.99
CA LEU A 25 3.66 5.08 -16.15
C LEU A 25 3.35 6.24 -15.16
N PRO A 26 2.81 7.38 -15.64
CA PRO A 26 2.37 8.47 -14.77
C PRO A 26 1.26 8.01 -13.82
N VAL A 27 1.51 8.11 -12.52
CA VAL A 27 0.58 7.66 -11.48
C VAL A 27 0.50 8.66 -10.34
N THR A 28 -0.73 8.94 -9.89
CA THR A 28 -1.00 9.75 -8.70
C THR A 28 -1.75 8.92 -7.67
N VAL A 29 -1.20 8.81 -6.47
CA VAL A 29 -1.84 8.17 -5.30
C VAL A 29 -2.45 9.26 -4.41
N LEU A 30 -3.74 9.12 -4.09
CA LEU A 30 -4.44 10.01 -3.17
C LEU A 30 -4.55 9.35 -1.78
N GLU A 31 -4.14 10.06 -0.74
CA GLU A 31 -4.28 9.62 0.65
C GLU A 31 -4.94 10.73 1.47
N LYS A 32 -6.02 10.39 2.15
CA LYS A 32 -6.84 11.34 2.92
C LYS A 32 -6.14 11.85 4.17
N HIS A 33 -5.19 11.09 4.73
CA HIS A 33 -4.41 11.53 5.88
C HIS A 33 -3.20 12.36 5.46
N LYS A 34 -2.76 13.25 6.36
CA LYS A 34 -1.61 14.14 6.16
C LYS A 34 -0.25 13.44 6.29
N ASP A 35 -0.24 12.26 6.87
CA ASP A 35 0.92 11.41 7.10
C ASP A 35 0.45 9.94 7.24
N PHE A 36 1.40 9.00 7.33
CA PHE A 36 1.10 7.60 7.61
C PHE A 36 1.05 7.30 9.11
N PHE A 37 1.20 8.29 10.00
CA PHE A 37 1.21 8.06 11.44
C PHE A 37 -0.22 7.89 11.98
N ARG A 38 -0.79 6.72 11.71
CA ARG A 38 -2.10 6.28 12.21
C ARG A 38 -2.01 4.88 12.79
N ASP A 39 -2.96 4.56 13.65
CA ASP A 39 -3.07 3.26 14.31
C ASP A 39 -3.44 2.20 13.26
N PHE A 40 -2.42 1.55 12.71
CA PHE A 40 -2.58 0.44 11.79
C PHE A 40 -2.60 -0.86 12.60
N ARG A 41 -3.42 -1.82 12.16
CA ARG A 41 -3.53 -3.12 12.83
C ARG A 41 -2.54 -4.16 12.28
N GLY A 42 -1.80 -3.84 11.22
CA GLY A 42 -0.95 -4.78 10.48
C GLY A 42 0.53 -4.44 10.60
N ASP A 43 1.24 -5.14 11.47
CA ASP A 43 2.66 -4.86 11.74
C ASP A 43 3.60 -6.02 11.33
N THR A 44 3.10 -6.97 10.54
CA THR A 44 3.85 -8.16 10.14
C THR A 44 4.12 -8.17 8.64
N ILE A 45 5.40 -8.27 8.27
CA ILE A 45 5.83 -8.56 6.91
C ILE A 45 6.25 -10.02 6.88
N HIS A 46 5.44 -10.85 6.23
CA HIS A 46 5.66 -12.28 6.13
C HIS A 46 6.77 -12.62 5.12
N PRO A 47 7.41 -13.81 5.25
CA PRO A 47 8.42 -14.29 4.30
C PRO A 47 8.02 -14.17 2.83
N SER A 48 6.77 -14.43 2.49
CA SER A 48 6.25 -14.28 1.12
C SER A 48 6.28 -12.83 0.62
N THR A 49 5.89 -11.87 1.45
CA THR A 49 5.98 -10.45 1.12
C THR A 49 7.44 -10.00 1.05
N SER A 50 8.29 -10.47 1.96
CA SER A 50 9.73 -10.18 1.90
C SER A 50 10.39 -10.74 0.64
N GLU A 51 9.93 -11.89 0.14
CA GLU A 51 10.39 -12.43 -1.13
C GLU A 51 10.02 -11.52 -2.31
N LEU A 52 8.80 -10.96 -2.34
CA LEU A 52 8.44 -9.95 -3.34
C LEU A 52 9.35 -8.71 -3.25
N MET A 53 9.74 -8.29 -2.05
CA MET A 53 10.69 -7.18 -1.88
C MET A 53 12.07 -7.55 -2.41
N TYR A 54 12.48 -8.82 -2.33
CA TYR A 54 13.72 -9.32 -2.91
C TYR A 54 13.67 -9.28 -4.44
N GLU A 55 12.59 -9.79 -5.05
CA GLU A 55 12.37 -9.73 -6.50
C GLU A 55 12.37 -8.29 -7.03
N LEU A 56 11.90 -7.35 -6.22
CA LEU A 56 11.94 -5.92 -6.51
C LEU A 56 13.32 -5.29 -6.26
N GLY A 57 14.28 -5.98 -5.65
CA GLY A 57 15.60 -5.45 -5.29
C GLY A 57 15.56 -4.47 -4.11
N LEU A 58 14.54 -4.57 -3.26
CA LEU A 58 14.28 -3.67 -2.13
C LEU A 58 14.49 -4.32 -0.77
N LEU A 59 14.61 -5.66 -0.70
CA LEU A 59 14.63 -6.39 0.56
C LEU A 59 15.73 -5.91 1.52
N ASP A 60 16.98 -5.81 1.06
CA ASP A 60 18.10 -5.46 1.93
C ASP A 60 17.87 -4.10 2.62
N ARG A 61 17.40 -3.13 1.84
CA ARG A 61 17.11 -1.77 2.32
C ARG A 61 15.87 -1.70 3.21
N LEU A 62 14.85 -2.50 2.92
CA LEU A 62 13.71 -2.65 3.81
C LEU A 62 14.14 -3.20 5.18
N LEU A 63 15.07 -4.16 5.21
CA LEU A 63 15.56 -4.78 6.44
C LEU A 63 16.55 -3.90 7.23
N GLU A 64 16.98 -2.75 6.69
CA GLU A 64 17.72 -1.74 7.47
C GLU A 64 16.80 -0.98 8.44
N ILE A 65 15.49 -0.94 8.18
CA ILE A 65 14.50 -0.35 9.07
C ILE A 65 14.43 -1.16 10.36
N ARG A 66 14.29 -0.49 11.51
CA ARG A 66 14.18 -1.16 12.81
C ARG A 66 12.97 -2.10 12.83
N HIS A 67 13.22 -3.39 13.09
CA HIS A 67 12.19 -4.41 13.17
C HIS A 67 12.59 -5.51 14.16
N THR A 68 11.62 -6.31 14.60
CA THR A 68 11.86 -7.57 15.33
C THR A 68 11.72 -8.74 14.37
N LYS A 69 12.60 -9.74 14.46
CA LYS A 69 12.51 -10.96 13.66
C LYS A 69 11.81 -12.04 14.46
N ILE A 70 10.82 -12.68 13.85
CA ILE A 70 10.12 -13.83 14.40
C ILE A 70 10.29 -14.99 13.41
N ASP A 71 11.17 -15.93 13.74
CA ASP A 71 11.44 -17.13 12.94
C ASP A 71 10.60 -18.33 13.38
N HIS A 72 10.12 -18.35 14.63
CA HIS A 72 9.23 -19.38 15.16
C HIS A 72 8.02 -18.75 15.87
N ILE A 73 6.86 -19.39 15.76
CA ILE A 73 5.63 -19.02 16.48
C ILE A 73 5.19 -20.21 17.31
N ALA A 74 4.84 -19.94 18.57
CA ALA A 74 4.25 -20.93 19.46
C ALA A 74 2.94 -20.43 20.07
N ALA A 75 2.01 -21.35 20.27
CA ALA A 75 0.80 -21.14 21.05
C ALA A 75 0.95 -21.76 22.45
N MET A 76 0.37 -21.12 23.45
CA MET A 76 0.22 -21.69 24.79
C MET A 76 -1.20 -22.25 24.92
N VAL A 77 -1.33 -23.55 25.10
CA VAL A 77 -2.63 -24.23 25.26
C VAL A 77 -2.59 -25.08 26.52
N GLY A 78 -3.47 -24.77 27.48
CA GLY A 78 -3.50 -25.51 28.75
C GLY A 78 -2.22 -25.42 29.60
N GLY A 79 -1.37 -24.41 29.38
CA GLY A 79 -0.06 -24.27 30.02
C GLY A 79 1.09 -24.96 29.29
N GLU A 80 0.81 -25.71 28.23
CA GLU A 80 1.81 -26.33 27.37
C GLU A 80 2.11 -25.44 26.16
N ARG A 81 3.39 -25.43 25.75
CA ARG A 81 3.87 -24.67 24.58
C ARG A 81 3.84 -25.57 23.34
N PHE A 82 3.05 -25.19 22.35
CA PHE A 82 2.97 -25.85 21.05
C PHE A 82 3.60 -24.97 19.98
N GLU A 83 4.58 -25.50 19.26
CA GLU A 83 5.13 -24.83 18.10
C GLU A 83 4.14 -24.95 16.93
N ILE A 84 3.74 -23.81 16.37
CA ILE A 84 2.71 -23.73 15.32
C ILE A 84 3.23 -23.10 14.03
N GLY A 85 4.49 -22.66 14.01
CA GLY A 85 5.15 -22.18 12.80
C GLY A 85 6.65 -22.12 12.98
N ASP A 86 7.37 -22.66 12.00
CA ASP A 86 8.82 -22.54 11.83
C ASP A 86 9.06 -22.02 10.40
N PHE A 87 9.60 -20.81 10.30
CA PHE A 87 9.86 -20.14 9.02
C PHE A 87 11.26 -20.43 8.48
N THR A 88 12.15 -21.07 9.25
CA THR A 88 13.56 -21.30 8.88
C THR A 88 13.73 -22.29 7.72
N HIS A 89 12.71 -23.09 7.46
CA HIS A 89 12.66 -24.05 6.36
C HIS A 89 12.06 -23.48 5.07
N LEU A 90 11.50 -22.27 5.09
CA LEU A 90 10.90 -21.68 3.89
C LEU A 90 11.95 -21.40 2.82
N PRO A 91 11.62 -21.60 1.52
CA PRO A 91 12.53 -21.33 0.41
C PRO A 91 12.50 -19.85 0.02
N THR A 92 12.73 -18.96 0.99
CA THR A 92 12.74 -17.50 0.80
C THR A 92 14.04 -16.88 1.29
N HIS A 93 14.33 -15.66 0.84
CA HIS A 93 15.53 -14.91 1.23
C HIS A 93 15.44 -14.37 2.67
N ALA A 94 14.23 -14.00 3.11
CA ALA A 94 13.95 -13.69 4.51
C ALA A 94 13.08 -14.80 5.12
N LYS A 95 13.68 -15.56 6.04
CA LYS A 95 13.08 -16.74 6.68
C LYS A 95 12.50 -16.44 8.06
N PHE A 96 11.89 -15.28 8.18
CA PHE A 96 11.30 -14.77 9.42
C PHE A 96 10.19 -13.78 9.06
N ILE A 97 9.24 -13.59 9.96
CA ILE A 97 8.36 -12.42 9.94
C ILE A 97 9.15 -11.23 10.44
N ALA A 98 9.20 -10.15 9.67
CA ALA A 98 9.66 -8.86 10.15
C ALA A 98 8.48 -8.13 10.81
N LEU A 99 8.52 -7.99 12.13
CA LEU A 99 7.58 -7.18 12.88
C LEU A 99 8.05 -5.73 12.85
N MET A 100 7.37 -4.89 12.08
CA MET A 100 7.65 -3.46 11.95
C MET A 100 6.35 -2.66 11.83
N PRO A 101 6.29 -1.43 12.38
CA PRO A 101 5.12 -0.59 12.23
C PRO A 101 4.76 -0.35 10.76
N GLN A 102 3.48 -0.44 10.41
CA GLN A 102 3.05 -0.26 9.02
C GLN A 102 3.44 1.10 8.43
N TRP A 103 3.50 2.16 9.24
CA TRP A 103 3.92 3.48 8.76
C TRP A 103 5.37 3.47 8.25
N ASP A 104 6.25 2.65 8.84
CA ASP A 104 7.64 2.57 8.42
C ASP A 104 7.72 1.90 7.03
N LEU A 105 6.94 0.84 6.80
CA LEU A 105 6.80 0.22 5.49
C LEU A 105 6.23 1.21 4.45
N LEU A 106 5.19 1.96 4.80
CA LEU A 106 4.56 2.91 3.88
C LEU A 106 5.48 4.08 3.54
N ASN A 107 6.18 4.64 4.53
CA ASN A 107 7.22 5.65 4.32
C ASN A 107 8.27 5.11 3.35
N PHE A 108 8.85 3.93 3.64
CA PHE A 108 9.84 3.29 2.79
C PHE A 108 9.36 3.13 1.34
N LEU A 109 8.20 2.50 1.13
CA LEU A 109 7.67 2.30 -0.24
C LEU A 109 7.40 3.62 -0.95
N SER A 110 6.89 4.63 -0.24
CA SER A 110 6.62 5.95 -0.82
C SER A 110 7.91 6.70 -1.18
N GLU A 111 8.96 6.56 -0.38
CA GLU A 111 10.30 7.12 -0.65
C GLU A 111 10.97 6.42 -1.83
N GLU A 112 10.82 5.10 -1.95
CA GLU A 112 11.26 4.36 -3.13
C GLU A 112 10.50 4.80 -4.39
N ALA A 113 9.20 5.00 -4.29
CA ALA A 113 8.37 5.43 -5.40
C ALA A 113 8.68 6.87 -5.84
N ALA A 114 8.98 7.77 -4.89
CA ALA A 114 9.31 9.17 -5.14
C ALA A 114 10.60 9.37 -5.95
N ARG A 115 11.43 8.34 -6.10
CA ARG A 115 12.61 8.36 -6.98
C ARG A 115 12.24 8.38 -8.46
N TYR A 116 11.02 7.98 -8.80
CA TYR A 116 10.53 7.97 -10.17
C TYR A 116 9.76 9.28 -10.45
N PRO A 117 10.11 10.04 -11.51
CA PRO A 117 9.45 11.31 -11.82
C PRO A 117 7.98 11.14 -12.24
N SER A 118 7.57 9.92 -12.56
CA SER A 118 6.21 9.53 -12.90
C SER A 118 5.31 9.29 -11.67
N PHE A 119 5.87 9.28 -10.46
CA PHE A 119 5.11 9.08 -9.22
C PHE A 119 4.73 10.40 -8.56
N ALA A 120 3.47 10.52 -8.14
CA ALA A 120 3.00 11.57 -7.25
C ALA A 120 2.18 10.98 -6.10
N LEU A 121 2.53 11.32 -4.86
CA LEU A 121 1.70 11.06 -3.68
C LEU A 121 1.07 12.37 -3.22
N ARG A 122 -0.25 12.39 -3.08
CA ARG A 122 -1.02 13.53 -2.56
C ARG A 122 -1.61 13.17 -1.20
N LEU A 123 -0.90 13.56 -0.15
CA LEU A 123 -1.37 13.47 1.24
C LEU A 123 -2.44 14.55 1.50
N ALA A 124 -3.34 14.28 2.44
CA ALA A 124 -4.53 15.09 2.73
C ALA A 124 -5.48 15.29 1.53
N TRP A 125 -5.48 14.37 0.57
CA TRP A 125 -6.43 14.33 -0.55
C TRP A 125 -7.42 13.18 -0.33
N GLU A 126 -8.63 13.52 0.07
CA GLU A 126 -9.71 12.55 0.29
C GLU A 126 -10.57 12.45 -0.96
N ALA A 127 -10.56 11.29 -1.62
CA ALA A 127 -11.50 11.01 -2.70
C ALA A 127 -12.93 10.94 -2.17
N THR A 128 -13.84 11.65 -2.82
CA THR A 128 -15.25 11.76 -2.44
C THR A 128 -16.20 11.17 -3.48
N GLY A 129 -15.70 10.83 -4.67
CA GLY A 129 -16.48 10.16 -5.70
C GLY A 129 -15.72 10.02 -7.01
N LEU A 130 -16.32 9.27 -7.93
CA LEU A 130 -15.79 9.11 -9.28
C LEU A 130 -16.36 10.18 -10.21
N ILE A 131 -15.59 10.54 -11.23
CA ILE A 131 -16.06 11.34 -12.35
C ILE A 131 -16.45 10.36 -13.45
N GLU A 132 -17.71 10.37 -13.84
CA GLU A 132 -18.23 9.50 -14.91
C GLU A 132 -18.78 10.36 -16.04
N GLU A 133 -18.38 10.03 -17.27
CA GLU A 133 -18.89 10.65 -18.49
C GLU A 133 -19.20 9.57 -19.51
N ASN A 134 -20.43 9.56 -20.03
CA ASN A 134 -20.90 8.60 -21.03
C ASN A 134 -20.68 7.13 -20.63
N GLY A 135 -20.85 6.79 -19.35
CA GLY A 135 -20.67 5.42 -18.86
C GLY A 135 -19.21 5.03 -18.58
N VAL A 136 -18.27 5.97 -18.68
CA VAL A 136 -16.83 5.72 -18.49
C VAL A 136 -16.31 6.55 -17.32
N ILE A 137 -15.56 5.91 -16.43
CA ILE A 137 -14.85 6.60 -15.35
C ILE A 137 -13.68 7.39 -15.94
N GLN A 138 -13.69 8.71 -15.72
CA GLN A 138 -12.71 9.68 -16.24
C GLN A 138 -11.84 10.31 -15.13
N GLY A 139 -11.95 9.81 -13.90
CA GLY A 139 -11.15 10.31 -12.78
C GLY A 139 -11.90 10.32 -11.45
N VAL A 140 -11.47 11.23 -10.56
CA VAL A 140 -11.85 11.27 -9.15
C VAL A 140 -12.13 12.70 -8.71
N ARG A 141 -13.19 12.91 -7.93
CA ARG A 141 -13.41 14.13 -7.14
C ARG A 141 -12.76 13.96 -5.78
N ALA A 142 -12.05 14.98 -5.31
CA ALA A 142 -11.37 14.94 -4.03
C ALA A 142 -11.53 16.24 -3.23
N ASN A 143 -11.65 16.11 -1.92
CA ASN A 143 -11.41 17.20 -0.99
C ASN A 143 -9.90 17.32 -0.76
N THR A 144 -9.38 18.55 -0.87
CA THR A 144 -7.95 18.84 -0.69
C THR A 144 -7.77 19.98 0.31
N PRO A 145 -6.55 20.25 0.81
CA PRO A 145 -6.30 21.39 1.70
C PRO A 145 -6.66 22.75 1.07
N GLU A 146 -6.70 22.83 -0.26
CA GLU A 146 -7.05 24.04 -1.02
C GLU A 146 -8.51 24.06 -1.50
N GLY A 147 -9.35 23.17 -0.93
CA GLY A 147 -10.74 22.97 -1.30
C GLY A 147 -10.96 21.83 -2.32
N PRO A 148 -12.22 21.63 -2.77
CA PRO A 148 -12.56 20.58 -3.72
C PRO A 148 -11.77 20.70 -5.04
N ARG A 149 -11.38 19.55 -5.59
CA ARG A 149 -10.67 19.42 -6.88
C ARG A 149 -11.19 18.21 -7.66
N GLU A 150 -11.05 18.28 -8.97
CA GLU A 150 -11.23 17.13 -9.88
C GLU A 150 -9.85 16.70 -10.40
N LEU A 151 -9.58 15.40 -10.35
CA LEU A 151 -8.38 14.80 -10.92
C LEU A 151 -8.80 13.85 -12.05
N ARG A 152 -8.48 14.21 -13.29
CA ARG A 152 -8.78 13.41 -14.48
C ARG A 152 -7.73 12.32 -14.68
N ALA A 153 -8.18 11.12 -15.01
CA ALA A 153 -7.33 9.95 -15.23
C ALA A 153 -7.99 8.98 -16.22
N ASP A 154 -7.18 8.35 -17.07
CA ASP A 154 -7.65 7.31 -18.00
C ASP A 154 -7.97 6.01 -17.27
N VAL A 155 -7.30 5.78 -16.13
CA VAL A 155 -7.53 4.61 -15.26
C VAL A 155 -7.61 5.09 -13.81
N THR A 156 -8.69 4.70 -13.13
CA THR A 156 -8.86 4.90 -11.69
C THR A 156 -8.84 3.53 -10.99
N VAL A 157 -8.01 3.39 -9.95
CA VAL A 157 -7.88 2.14 -9.17
C VAL A 157 -8.28 2.40 -7.71
N GLY A 158 -9.26 1.62 -7.22
CA GLY A 158 -9.71 1.68 -5.83
C GLY A 158 -8.80 0.86 -4.90
N CYS A 159 -8.08 1.54 -4.00
CA CYS A 159 -7.22 0.96 -2.97
C CYS A 159 -7.56 1.52 -1.57
N ASP A 160 -8.83 1.92 -1.37
CA ASP A 160 -9.35 2.72 -0.25
C ASP A 160 -9.91 1.89 0.93
N GLY A 161 -9.66 0.58 0.91
CA GLY A 161 -9.86 -0.32 2.05
C GLY A 161 -11.33 -0.65 2.33
N ARG A 162 -11.64 -0.99 3.59
CA ARG A 162 -12.94 -1.58 3.98
C ARG A 162 -14.15 -0.71 3.63
N HIS A 163 -14.02 0.60 3.79
CA HIS A 163 -15.07 1.59 3.55
C HIS A 163 -14.86 2.32 2.21
N ALA A 164 -14.53 1.55 1.17
CA ALA A 164 -14.17 2.06 -0.14
C ALA A 164 -15.29 2.91 -0.78
N VAL A 165 -15.03 4.21 -0.89
CA VAL A 165 -15.86 5.16 -1.66
C VAL A 165 -15.82 4.78 -3.14
N SER A 166 -14.68 4.29 -3.62
CA SER A 166 -14.51 3.86 -5.01
C SER A 166 -15.44 2.72 -5.39
N ARG A 167 -15.60 1.71 -4.51
CA ARG A 167 -16.49 0.57 -4.70
C ARG A 167 -17.95 1.01 -4.78
N GLU A 168 -18.38 1.84 -3.83
CA GLU A 168 -19.75 2.34 -3.76
C GLU A 168 -20.09 3.23 -4.96
N ALA A 169 -19.19 4.14 -5.32
CA ALA A 169 -19.33 5.03 -6.48
C ALA A 169 -19.32 4.28 -7.81
N ALA A 170 -18.65 3.13 -7.90
CA ALA A 170 -18.65 2.26 -9.07
C ALA A 170 -19.80 1.24 -9.07
N HIS A 171 -20.70 1.29 -8.08
CA HIS A 171 -21.83 0.36 -7.93
C HIS A 171 -21.40 -1.12 -7.86
N LEU A 172 -20.24 -1.39 -7.26
CA LEU A 172 -19.69 -2.75 -7.11
C LEU A 172 -20.18 -3.42 -5.82
N PRO A 173 -20.41 -4.75 -5.84
CA PRO A 173 -20.81 -5.50 -4.66
C PRO A 173 -19.67 -5.64 -3.62
N LEU A 174 -20.05 -6.05 -2.41
CA LEU A 174 -19.14 -6.50 -1.34
C LEU A 174 -18.81 -7.99 -1.47
#